data_AF-A0A941J371-F1
#
_entry.id   AF-A0A941J371-F1
#
_cell.length_a   1.000
_cell.length_b   1.000
_cell.length_c   1.000
_cell.angle_alpha   90.00
_cell.angle_beta   90.00
_cell.angle_gamma   90.00
#
_symmetry.space_group_name_H-M   'P 1'
#
loop_
_entity.id
_entity.type
_entity.pdbx_description
1 polymer ?
#
loop_
_entity_poly.entity_id
_entity_poly.type
_entity_poly.pdbx_seq_one_letter_code
_entity_poly.pdbx_strand_id
1 'polypeptide(L)'
;MFLLLGPLTAALAEFGPNLAEVMRYPAYEQWRLLTIGKYIEHTDFFSIYQWLAGAYIRVSMALFLIMEVFKGKTNNVKLGILFAVGFLMVVISIVPFSNFKFLHVSQTFYYPGAFYFLLLLSAFFVYRHFHQI
;
A
#
# COMPACT_ATOMS: atom_id res chain seq x y z
N MET A 1 -8.24 2.94 3.41
CA MET A 1 -8.87 4.26 3.18
C MET A 1 -8.61 5.24 4.33
N PHE A 2 -8.79 4.86 5.60
CA PHE A 2 -8.50 5.77 6.73
C PHE A 2 -7.05 6.28 6.83
N LEU A 3 -6.05 5.47 6.43
CA LEU A 3 -4.63 5.87 6.45
C LEU A 3 -4.26 6.92 5.37
N LEU A 4 -5.09 7.13 4.34
CA LEU A 4 -4.84 8.13 3.30
C LEU A 4 -5.57 9.44 3.61
N LEU A 5 -6.79 9.35 4.14
CA LEU A 5 -7.58 10.54 4.49
C LEU A 5 -6.95 11.31 5.64
N GLY A 6 -6.44 10.64 6.69
CA GLY A 6 -5.84 11.33 7.83
C GLY A 6 -4.67 12.26 7.45
N PRO A 7 -3.60 11.74 6.83
CA PRO A 7 -2.49 12.57 6.38
C PRO A 7 -2.89 13.59 5.32
N LEU A 8 -3.84 13.27 4.43
CA LEU A 8 -4.31 14.21 3.42
C LEU A 8 -5.03 15.41 4.06
N THR A 9 -5.99 15.16 4.96
CA THR A 9 -6.74 16.24 5.61
C THR A 9 -5.85 17.04 6.56
N ALA A 10 -4.93 16.38 7.27
CA ALA A 10 -3.95 17.08 8.10
C ALA A 10 -3.01 17.95 7.25
N ALA A 11 -2.61 17.50 6.05
CA ALA A 11 -1.71 18.27 5.19
C ALA A 11 -2.40 19.49 4.60
N LEU A 12 -3.68 19.33 4.22
CA LEU A 12 -4.52 20.45 3.80
C LEU A 12 -4.75 21.45 4.94
N ALA A 13 -4.89 20.99 6.19
CA ALA A 13 -5.07 21.87 7.34
C ALA A 13 -3.79 22.61 7.74
N GLU A 14 -2.64 21.94 7.74
CA GLU A 14 -1.35 22.51 8.17
C GLU A 14 -0.70 23.40 7.11
N PHE A 15 -0.78 23.00 5.83
CA PHE A 15 -0.03 23.65 4.75
C PHE A 15 -0.93 24.32 3.70
N GLY A 16 -2.24 24.08 3.73
CA GLY A 16 -3.17 24.56 2.72
C GLY A 16 -3.07 23.79 1.39
N PRO A 17 -4.04 24.00 0.48
CA PRO A 17 -4.17 23.22 -0.76
C PRO A 17 -2.99 23.39 -1.73
N ASN A 18 -2.46 24.61 -1.84
CA ASN A 18 -1.39 24.91 -2.81
C ASN A 18 -0.06 24.22 -2.46
N LEU A 19 0.29 24.13 -1.17
CA LEU A 19 1.52 23.46 -0.74
C LEU A 19 1.32 21.94 -0.60
N ALA A 20 0.12 21.50 -0.18
CA ALA A 20 -0.24 20.09 -0.08
C ALA A 20 -0.15 19.35 -1.42
N GLU A 21 -0.50 20.01 -2.53
CA GLU A 21 -0.43 19.42 -3.88
C GLU A 21 1.01 19.11 -4.33
N VAL A 22 1.95 19.98 -3.96
CA VAL A 22 3.36 19.86 -4.37
C VAL A 22 4.14 18.94 -3.42
N MET A 23 3.62 18.68 -2.21
CA MET A 23 4.26 17.83 -1.21
C MET A 23 4.21 16.35 -1.60
N ARG A 24 5.40 15.77 -1.76
CA ARG A 24 5.56 14.36 -2.11
C ARG A 24 5.33 13.39 -0.95
N TYR A 25 5.70 13.79 0.27
CA TYR A 25 5.63 12.95 1.47
C TYR A 25 4.94 13.69 2.62
N PRO A 26 3.65 14.03 2.49
CA PRO A 26 2.94 14.86 3.47
C PRO A 26 2.95 14.25 4.89
N ALA A 27 2.86 12.92 5.01
CA ALA A 27 2.92 12.25 6.30
C ALA A 27 4.29 12.40 6.99
N TYR A 28 5.39 12.34 6.24
CA TYR A 28 6.72 12.54 6.81
C TYR A 28 6.89 13.96 7.34
N GLU A 29 6.44 14.94 6.56
CA GLU A 29 6.47 16.36 6.91
C GLU A 29 5.64 16.66 8.17
N GLN A 30 4.46 16.06 8.29
CA GLN A 30 3.62 16.15 9.50
C GLN A 30 4.32 15.62 10.74
N TRP A 31 4.86 14.40 10.67
CA TRP A 31 5.55 13.79 11.80
C TRP A 31 6.82 14.56 12.18
N ARG A 32 7.49 15.19 11.21
CA ARG A 32 8.65 16.05 11.47
C ARG A 32 8.30 17.34 12.20
N LEU A 33 7.12 17.92 11.95
CA LEU A 33 6.65 19.13 12.63
C LEU A 33 6.10 18.86 14.04
N LEU A 34 5.69 17.62 14.32
CA LEU A 34 5.16 17.20 15.61
C LEU A 34 6.28 17.00 16.64
N THR A 35 6.57 18.02 17.46
CA THR A 35 7.47 17.87 18.62
C THR A 35 6.68 17.43 19.85
N ILE A 36 6.93 16.22 20.37
CA ILE A 36 6.28 15.72 21.60
C ILE A 36 7.18 16.02 22.80
N GLY A 37 6.93 17.14 23.48
CA GLY A 37 7.68 17.56 24.66
C GLY A 37 9.11 18.04 24.36
N LYS A 38 9.92 18.22 25.41
CA LYS A 38 11.26 18.83 25.32
C LYS A 38 12.39 17.85 24.93
N TYR A 39 12.06 16.58 24.64
CA TYR A 39 13.04 15.48 24.54
C TYR A 39 12.86 14.55 23.33
N ILE A 40 11.74 14.64 22.59
CA ILE A 40 11.52 13.80 21.40
C ILE A 40 11.40 14.70 20.18
N GLU A 41 12.55 14.98 19.55
CA GLU A 41 12.64 15.77 18.32
C GLU A 41 12.57 14.91 17.04
N HIS A 42 12.73 13.58 17.13
CA HIS A 42 12.74 12.65 15.98
C HIS A 42 11.50 11.75 15.96
N THR A 43 10.33 12.37 15.84
CA THR A 43 9.01 11.73 15.68
C THR A 43 8.75 11.23 14.24
N ASP A 44 9.60 11.63 13.29
CA ASP A 44 9.60 11.18 11.90
C ASP A 44 9.80 9.66 11.76
N PHE A 45 10.45 9.02 12.74
CA PHE A 45 10.55 7.55 12.84
C PHE A 45 9.19 6.84 12.81
N PHE A 46 8.14 7.46 13.36
CA PHE A 46 6.82 6.83 13.42
C PHE A 46 6.24 6.61 12.03
N SER A 47 6.45 7.56 11.11
CA SER A 47 6.03 7.42 9.71
C SER A 47 6.70 6.21 9.05
N ILE A 48 8.02 6.06 9.24
CA ILE A 48 8.79 4.93 8.71
C ILE A 48 8.32 3.62 9.32
N TYR A 49 8.10 3.59 10.64
CA TYR A 49 7.61 2.42 11.36
C TYR A 49 6.24 1.97 10.86
N GLN A 50 5.29 2.89 10.68
CA GLN A 50 3.95 2.55 10.16
C GLN A 50 4.02 1.94 8.76
N TRP A 51 4.81 2.52 7.86
CA TRP A 51 4.98 2.00 6.51
C TRP A 51 5.66 0.62 6.51
N LEU A 52 6.70 0.44 7.33
CA LEU A 52 7.43 -0.84 7.44
C LEU A 52 6.55 -1.94 8.05
N ALA A 53 5.92 -1.67 9.20
CA ALA A 53 5.03 -2.63 9.86
C ALA A 53 3.84 -2.98 8.96
N GLY A 54 3.24 -1.97 8.30
CA GLY A 54 2.14 -2.18 7.36
C GLY A 54 2.55 -2.97 6.12
N ALA A 55 3.77 -2.79 5.60
CA ALA A 55 4.30 -3.63 4.53
C ALA A 55 4.50 -5.07 4.99
N TYR A 56 5.12 -5.27 6.15
CA TYR A 56 5.36 -6.60 6.73
C TYR A 56 4.07 -7.40 6.92
N ILE A 57 3.05 -6.79 7.52
CA ILE A 57 1.75 -7.43 7.77
C ILE A 57 1.10 -7.81 6.44
N ARG A 58 1.07 -6.90 5.46
CA ARG A 58 0.44 -7.15 4.15
C ARG A 58 1.13 -8.26 3.37
N VAL A 59 2.47 -8.26 3.34
CA VAL A 59 3.24 -9.31 2.65
C VAL A 59 3.03 -10.66 3.32
N SER A 60 3.13 -10.73 4.64
CA SER A 60 2.92 -11.97 5.40
C SER A 60 1.51 -12.53 5.20
N MET A 61 0.50 -11.66 5.26
CA MET A 61 -0.90 -12.04 5.06
C MET A 61 -1.16 -12.51 3.62
N ALA A 62 -0.60 -11.82 2.61
CA ALA A 62 -0.74 -12.22 1.22
C ALA A 62 -0.11 -13.61 0.96
N LEU A 63 1.11 -13.84 1.45
CA LEU A 63 1.79 -15.13 1.32
C LEU A 63 1.01 -16.26 2.01
N PHE A 64 0.45 -15.99 3.19
CA PHE A 64 -0.44 -16.93 3.88
C PHE A 64 -1.70 -17.25 3.06
N LEU A 65 -2.37 -16.23 2.53
CA LEU A 65 -3.60 -16.41 1.74
C LEU A 65 -3.36 -17.16 0.42
N ILE A 66 -2.21 -16.97 -0.22
CA ILE A 66 -1.84 -17.72 -1.43
C ILE A 66 -1.87 -19.23 -1.13
N MET A 67 -1.33 -19.66 0.01
CA MET A 67 -1.31 -21.07 0.41
C MET A 67 -2.73 -21.63 0.65
N GLU A 68 -3.62 -20.80 1.20
CA GLU A 68 -5.03 -21.15 1.47
C GLU A 68 -5.85 -21.31 0.18
N VAL A 69 -5.60 -20.48 -0.85
CA VAL A 69 -6.28 -20.58 -2.16
C VAL A 69 -5.97 -21.91 -2.85
N PHE A 70 -4.76 -22.45 -2.68
CA PHE A 70 -4.33 -23.70 -3.31
C PHE A 70 -4.56 -24.95 -2.45
N LYS A 71 -5.56 -24.95 -1.56
CA LYS A 71 -5.81 -26.01 -0.56
C LYS A 71 -5.76 -27.46 -1.09
N GLY A 72 -6.10 -27.71 -2.36
CA GLY A 72 -6.08 -29.05 -3.00
C GLY A 72 -4.75 -29.51 -3.65
N LYS A 73 -3.64 -28.77 -3.53
CA LYS A 73 -2.33 -29.17 -4.09
C LYS A 73 -1.41 -29.82 -3.05
N THR A 74 -0.46 -30.64 -3.51
CA THR A 74 0.57 -31.26 -2.66
C THR A 74 1.47 -30.20 -2.01
N ASN A 75 2.03 -30.51 -0.83
CA ASN A 75 2.79 -29.55 -0.03
C ASN A 75 4.01 -28.99 -0.80
N ASN A 76 4.66 -29.81 -1.63
CA ASN A 76 5.80 -29.41 -2.45
C ASN A 76 5.45 -28.37 -3.52
N VAL A 77 4.26 -28.47 -4.13
CA VAL A 77 3.79 -27.50 -5.13
C VAL A 77 3.47 -26.16 -4.48
N LYS A 78 2.82 -26.20 -3.31
CA LYS A 78 2.53 -24.99 -2.53
C LYS A 78 3.81 -24.26 -2.12
N LEU A 79 4.79 -25.01 -1.61
CA LEU A 79 6.11 -24.48 -1.26
C LEU A 79 6.83 -23.87 -2.48
N GLY A 80 6.78 -24.55 -3.63
CA GLY A 80 7.35 -24.04 -4.88
C GLY A 80 6.72 -22.73 -5.34
N ILE A 81 5.39 -22.60 -5.26
CA ILE A 81 4.67 -21.35 -5.56
C ILE A 81 5.09 -20.25 -4.59
N LEU A 82 5.15 -20.56 -3.28
CA LEU A 82 5.55 -19.61 -2.26
C LEU A 82 6.96 -19.05 -2.51
N PHE A 83 7.93 -19.93 -2.81
CA PHE A 83 9.29 -19.52 -3.15
C PHE A 83 9.36 -18.74 -4.46
N ALA A 84 8.61 -19.14 -5.49
CA ALA A 84 8.58 -18.42 -6.76
C ALA A 84 8.03 -17.00 -6.58
N VAL A 85 6.93 -16.85 -5.83
CA VAL A 85 6.33 -15.53 -5.53
C VAL A 85 7.29 -14.69 -4.67
N GLY A 86 7.85 -15.26 -3.60
CA GLY A 86 8.81 -14.55 -2.74
C GLY A 86 10.06 -14.09 -3.50
N PHE A 87 10.62 -14.96 -4.34
CA PHE A 87 11.75 -14.64 -5.19
C PHE A 87 11.42 -13.51 -6.17
N LEU A 88 10.27 -13.58 -6.84
CA LEU A 88 9.82 -12.53 -7.75
C LEU A 88 9.67 -11.18 -7.03
N MET A 89 9.11 -11.16 -5.81
CA MET A 89 8.98 -9.94 -5.01
C MET A 89 10.34 -9.32 -4.68
N VAL A 90 11.34 -10.13 -4.35
CA VAL A 90 12.71 -9.67 -4.08
C VAL A 90 13.35 -9.11 -5.35
N VAL A 91 13.25 -9.83 -6.47
CA VAL A 91 13.82 -9.38 -7.75
C VAL A 91 13.24 -8.04 -8.16
N ILE A 92 11.91 -7.88 -8.12
CA ILE A 92 11.24 -6.62 -8.44
C ILE A 92 11.68 -5.48 -7.52
N SER A 93 11.89 -5.78 -6.23
CA SER A 93 12.32 -4.77 -5.23
C SER A 93 13.75 -4.27 -5.43
N ILE A 94 14.63 -5.10 -6.03
CA ILE A 94 16.02 -4.75 -6.31
C ILE A 94 16.15 -3.90 -7.58
N VAL A 95 15.19 -3.98 -8.51
CA VAL A 95 15.24 -3.20 -9.75
C VAL A 95 15.27 -1.71 -9.41
N PRO A 96 16.35 -0.98 -9.78
CA PRO A 96 16.47 0.44 -9.49
C PRO A 96 15.59 1.23 -10.44
N PHE A 97 14.29 1.27 -10.14
CA PHE A 97 13.35 2.10 -10.88
C PHE A 97 13.50 3.55 -10.43
N SER A 98 13.65 4.48 -11.38
CA SER A 98 13.64 5.90 -11.05
C SER A 98 12.32 6.24 -10.37
N ASN A 99 12.41 6.78 -9.15
CA ASN A 99 11.25 7.13 -8.33
C ASN A 99 10.25 8.05 -9.07
N PHE A 100 10.73 8.89 -10.00
CA PHE A 100 9.88 9.77 -10.80
C PHE A 100 9.10 9.00 -11.88
N LYS A 101 9.78 8.08 -12.60
CA LYS A 101 9.12 7.24 -13.60
C LYS A 101 8.11 6.31 -12.94
N PHE A 102 8.46 5.74 -11.79
CA PHE A 102 7.56 4.89 -11.01
C PHE A 102 6.29 5.65 -10.58
N LEU A 103 6.45 6.88 -10.07
CA LEU A 103 5.32 7.70 -9.65
C LEU A 103 4.41 8.06 -10.83
N HIS A 104 4.99 8.49 -11.96
CA HIS A 104 4.22 8.82 -13.16
C HIS A 104 3.45 7.61 -13.72
N VAL A 105 4.08 6.44 -13.78
CA VAL A 105 3.41 5.19 -14.22
C VAL A 105 2.29 4.82 -13.24
N SER A 106 2.54 4.98 -11.94
CA SER A 106 1.55 4.65 -10.92
C SER A 106 0.30 5.56 -11.02
N GLN A 107 0.51 6.86 -11.20
CA GLN A 107 -0.56 7.84 -11.34
C GLN A 107 -1.34 7.70 -12.64
N THR A 108 -0.66 7.42 -13.75
CA THR A 108 -1.29 7.41 -15.08
C THR A 108 -1.99 6.08 -15.37
N PHE A 109 -1.40 4.95 -14.95
CA PHE A 109 -1.89 3.63 -15.34
C PHE A 109 -2.38 2.81 -14.14
N TYR A 110 -1.58 2.71 -13.08
CA TYR A 110 -1.87 1.80 -11.98
C TYR A 110 -3.09 2.22 -11.16
N TYR A 111 -3.17 3.48 -10.70
CA TYR A 111 -4.28 3.93 -9.87
C TYR A 111 -5.62 3.95 -10.62
N PRO A 112 -5.72 4.49 -11.84
CA PRO A 112 -6.97 4.43 -12.60
C PRO A 112 -7.37 2.99 -12.92
N GLY A 113 -6.40 2.16 -13.35
CA GLY A 113 -6.66 0.74 -13.64
C GLY A 113 -7.16 -0.03 -12.42
N ALA A 114 -6.53 0.16 -11.26
CA ALA A 114 -6.95 -0.46 -10.01
C ALA A 114 -8.36 -0.01 -9.59
N PHE A 115 -8.69 1.27 -9.77
CA PHE A 115 -10.03 1.80 -9.50
C PHE A 115 -11.09 1.10 -10.34
N TYR A 116 -10.91 1.06 -11.68
CA TYR A 116 -11.87 0.39 -12.56
C TYR A 116 -11.96 -1.11 -12.29
N PHE A 117 -10.84 -1.78 -12.02
CA PHE A 117 -10.84 -3.20 -11.68
C PHE A 117 -11.64 -3.48 -10.40
N LEU A 118 -11.42 -2.71 -9.33
CA LEU A 118 -12.13 -2.89 -8.06
C LEU A 118 -13.63 -2.56 -8.21
N LEU A 119 -13.98 -1.57 -9.02
CA LEU A 119 -15.37 -1.23 -9.32
C LEU A 119 -16.07 -2.37 -10.07
N LEU A 120 -15.43 -2.93 -11.10
CA LEU A 120 -15.97 -4.08 -11.83
C LEU A 120 -16.09 -5.32 -10.95
N LEU A 121 -15.09 -5.59 -10.11
CA LEU A 121 -15.10 -6.72 -9.17
C LEU A 121 -16.24 -6.58 -8.14
N SER A 122 -16.43 -5.39 -7.59
CA SER A 122 -17.53 -5.14 -6.64
C SER A 122 -18.89 -5.27 -7.31
N ALA A 123 -19.06 -4.72 -8.53
CA ALA A 123 -20.28 -4.89 -9.31
C ALA A 123 -20.57 -6.37 -9.61
N PHE A 124 -19.54 -7.16 -9.94
CA PHE A 124 -19.68 -8.60 -10.16
C PHE A 124 -20.16 -9.34 -8.90
N PHE A 125 -19.59 -9.05 -7.73
CA PHE A 125 -20.02 -9.66 -6.47
C PHE A 125 -21.46 -9.28 -6.11
N VAL A 126 -21.83 -8.02 -6.32
CA VAL A 126 -23.21 -7.54 -6.10
C VAL A 126 -24.17 -8.25 -7.05
N TYR A 127 -23.86 -8.31 -8.34
CA TYR A 127 -24.67 -9.03 -9.33
C TYR A 127 -24.88 -10.50 -8.95
N ARG A 128 -23.80 -11.19 -8.54
CA ARG A 128 -23.89 -12.59 -8.10
C ARG A 128 -24.75 -12.76 -6.85
N HIS A 129 -24.70 -11.82 -5.91
CA HIS A 129 -25.51 -11.86 -4.70
C HIS A 129 -27.01 -11.74 -5.02
N PHE A 130 -27.39 -10.81 -5.90
CA PHE A 130 -28.78 -10.64 -6.33
C PHE A 130 -29.33 -11.83 -7.14
N HIS A 131 -28.48 -12.60 -7.82
CA HIS A 131 -28.92 -13.78 -8.58
C HIS A 131 -29.02 -15.07 -7.71
N GLN A 132 -28.51 -15.04 -6.47
CA GLN A 132 -28.64 -16.17 -5.52
C GLN A 132 -29.86 -16.06 -4.58
N ILE A 133 -30.57 -14.93 -4.60
CA ILE A 133 -31.82 -14.68 -3.86
C ILE A 133 -33.00 -14.93 -4.80
#